data_AF-Q9XHS2-F1
#
_entry.id   AF-Q9XHS2-F1
#
_cell.length_a   1.000
_cell.length_b   1.000
_cell.length_c   1.000
_cell.angle_alpha   90.00
_cell.angle_beta   90.00
_cell.angle_gamma   90.00
#
_symmetry.space_group_name_H-M   'P 1'
#
loop_
_entity.id
_entity.type
_entity.pdbx_description
1 polymer ?
#
loop_
_entity_poly.entity_id
_entity_poly.type
_entity_poly.pdbx_seq_one_letter_code
_entity_poly.pdbx_strand_id
1 'polypeptide(L)'
;FILVPYHGWRISHRTHHQNHGHVENDESWVPLPEKLYKNLSHSTRMLRYTVPLPMLAYPLYLWYRSPGKEGSHYNPYSSLFAPSERKLIATSTTCWSIMLATLVYLSFLVGPVTVLKVYGVPYIIFVMWLDAVTYLHHHGHDDKLPWYRGKEWSYLRGGLTTIDRDYGIFNN
;
A
#
# COMPACT_ATOMS: atom_id res chain seq x y z
N PHE A 1 -1.75 -4.24 -17.11
CA PHE A 1 -2.54 -3.53 -16.08
C PHE A 1 -2.36 -4.28 -14.76
N ILE A 2 -1.69 -3.69 -13.77
CA ILE A 2 -1.60 -4.22 -12.40
C ILE A 2 -2.96 -3.99 -11.73
N LEU A 3 -3.52 -4.97 -11.02
CA LEU A 3 -4.91 -4.99 -10.51
C LEU A 3 -5.13 -3.97 -9.36
N VAL A 4 -4.96 -2.69 -9.66
CA VAL A 4 -4.92 -1.56 -8.72
C VAL A 4 -5.88 -0.46 -9.20
N PRO A 5 -6.70 0.16 -8.32
CA PRO A 5 -7.54 1.29 -8.69
C PRO A 5 -6.65 2.52 -8.92
N TYR A 6 -6.24 2.75 -10.17
CA TYR A 6 -5.22 3.74 -10.54
C TYR A 6 -5.39 5.10 -9.87
N HIS A 7 -6.57 5.72 -9.97
CA HIS A 7 -6.78 7.05 -9.39
C HIS A 7 -6.80 7.02 -7.86
N GLY A 8 -7.44 6.03 -7.26
CA GLY A 8 -7.45 5.85 -5.82
C GLY A 8 -6.02 5.75 -5.27
N TRP A 9 -5.21 4.85 -5.83
CA TRP A 9 -3.83 4.68 -5.40
C TRP A 9 -2.93 5.86 -5.77
N ARG A 10 -3.05 6.45 -6.96
CA ARG A 10 -2.26 7.63 -7.36
C ARG A 10 -2.43 8.79 -6.38
N ILE A 11 -3.67 9.04 -5.93
CA ILE A 11 -3.97 10.16 -5.03
C ILE A 11 -3.41 9.88 -3.63
N SER A 12 -3.65 8.70 -3.04
CA SER A 12 -3.10 8.36 -1.73
C SER A 12 -1.57 8.25 -1.74
N HIS A 13 -0.99 7.74 -2.84
CA HIS A 13 0.45 7.70 -3.04
C HIS A 13 1.06 9.10 -3.13
N ARG A 14 0.39 10.06 -3.82
CA ARG A 14 0.81 11.48 -3.77
C ARG A 14 0.78 12.00 -2.33
N THR A 15 -0.26 11.68 -1.56
CA THR A 15 -0.37 12.08 -0.14
C THR A 15 0.77 11.50 0.69
N HIS A 16 1.11 10.22 0.51
CA HIS A 16 2.30 9.58 1.11
C HIS A 16 3.57 10.36 0.79
N HIS A 17 3.85 10.61 -0.49
CA HIS A 17 5.06 11.35 -0.90
C HIS A 17 5.09 12.82 -0.46
N GLN A 18 3.94 13.41 -0.14
CA GLN A 18 3.88 14.75 0.44
C GLN A 18 4.10 14.76 1.95
N ASN A 19 3.98 13.60 2.62
CA ASN A 19 3.97 13.48 4.08
C ASN A 19 4.92 12.40 4.62
N HIS A 20 5.83 11.86 3.81
CA HIS A 20 6.70 10.76 4.22
C HIS A 20 7.44 11.08 5.53
N GLY A 21 7.44 10.13 6.47
CA GLY A 21 8.04 10.30 7.80
C GLY A 21 7.21 11.17 8.76
N HIS A 22 5.99 11.59 8.41
CA HIS A 22 5.03 12.22 9.32
C HIS A 22 4.09 11.16 9.90
N VAL A 23 4.10 10.96 11.23
CA VAL A 23 3.33 9.86 11.86
C VAL A 23 1.83 9.95 11.61
N GLU A 24 1.25 11.15 11.64
CA GLU A 24 -0.18 11.35 11.49
C GLU A 24 -0.65 11.41 10.02
N ASN A 25 0.11 12.08 9.15
CA ASN A 25 -0.34 12.40 7.79
C ASN A 25 0.14 11.41 6.72
N ASP A 26 1.20 10.64 6.98
CA ASP A 26 1.69 9.61 6.06
C ASP A 26 0.71 8.41 6.00
N GLU A 27 0.58 7.75 4.86
CA GLU A 27 -0.49 6.79 4.55
C GLU A 27 -0.20 5.32 4.91
N SER A 28 1.03 4.88 4.74
CA SER A 28 1.40 3.46 4.85
C SER A 28 2.61 3.28 5.77
N TRP A 29 2.72 2.07 6.33
CA TRP A 29 3.84 1.65 7.18
C TRP A 29 4.23 2.58 8.34
N VAL A 30 3.32 3.46 8.79
CA VAL A 30 3.58 4.35 9.92
C VAL A 30 3.74 3.58 11.25
N PRO A 31 4.63 4.02 12.16
CA PRO A 31 4.72 3.48 13.51
C PRO A 31 3.40 3.64 14.25
N LEU A 32 2.86 2.54 14.77
CA LEU A 32 1.61 2.58 15.52
C LEU A 32 1.87 3.02 16.98
N PRO A 33 1.01 3.87 17.57
CA PRO A 33 0.98 4.06 19.00
C PRO A 33 0.75 2.72 19.72
N GLU A 34 1.42 2.51 20.86
CA GLU A 34 1.36 1.26 21.62
C GLU A 34 -0.09 0.85 21.96
N LYS A 35 -0.92 1.82 22.35
CA LYS A 35 -2.34 1.60 22.65
C LYS A 35 -3.10 1.03 21.44
N LEU A 36 -2.82 1.53 20.24
CA LEU A 36 -3.45 1.03 19.02
C LEU A 36 -2.96 -0.38 18.70
N TYR A 37 -1.65 -0.63 18.79
CA TYR A 37 -1.05 -1.94 18.57
C TYR A 37 -1.65 -3.03 19.48
N LYS A 38 -1.77 -2.72 20.79
CA LYS A 38 -2.36 -3.63 21.78
C LYS A 38 -3.83 -3.96 21.51
N ASN A 39 -4.56 -3.05 20.86
CA ASN A 39 -5.97 -3.23 20.51
C ASN A 39 -6.19 -3.90 19.16
N LEU A 40 -5.13 -4.19 18.38
CA LEU A 40 -5.28 -4.89 17.11
C LEU A 40 -5.69 -6.36 17.33
N SER A 41 -6.56 -6.84 16.45
CA SER A 41 -6.88 -8.27 16.39
C SER A 41 -5.62 -9.11 16.17
N HIS A 42 -5.66 -10.37 16.58
CA HIS A 42 -4.55 -11.29 16.36
C HIS A 42 -4.21 -11.44 14.87
N SER A 43 -5.23 -11.54 14.01
CA SER A 43 -5.06 -11.65 12.56
C SER A 43 -4.36 -10.44 11.95
N THR A 44 -4.75 -9.23 12.34
CA THR A 44 -4.12 -7.99 11.84
C THR A 44 -2.66 -7.89 12.27
N ARG A 45 -2.34 -8.28 13.53
CA ARG A 45 -0.95 -8.31 14.01
C ARG A 45 -0.12 -9.33 13.25
N MET A 46 -0.64 -10.54 13.06
CA MET A 46 0.03 -11.59 12.31
C MET A 46 0.30 -11.16 10.85
N LEU A 47 -0.72 -10.63 10.16
CA LEU A 47 -0.58 -10.12 8.80
C LEU A 47 0.49 -9.03 8.69
N ARG A 48 0.55 -8.09 9.65
CA ARG A 48 1.45 -6.92 9.57
C ARG A 48 2.86 -7.14 10.08
N TYR A 49 3.09 -8.11 10.96
CA TYR A 49 4.36 -8.23 11.68
C TYR A 49 5.01 -9.61 11.60
N THR A 50 4.42 -10.58 10.89
CA THR A 50 4.98 -11.93 10.73
C THR A 50 5.38 -12.20 9.28
N VAL A 51 6.67 -12.07 8.94
CA VAL A 51 7.21 -12.36 7.61
C VAL A 51 6.80 -13.79 7.17
N PRO A 52 6.34 -13.99 5.91
CA PRO A 52 6.31 -13.04 4.79
C PRO A 52 4.97 -12.30 4.62
N LEU A 53 4.00 -12.47 5.53
CA LEU A 53 2.64 -11.93 5.38
C LEU A 53 2.53 -10.42 5.12
N PRO A 54 3.39 -9.55 5.69
CA PRO A 54 3.30 -8.12 5.46
C PRO A 54 3.56 -7.75 3.99
N MET A 55 4.28 -8.61 3.25
CA MET A 55 4.55 -8.44 1.81
C MET A 55 3.34 -8.73 0.93
N LEU A 56 2.21 -9.14 1.52
CA LEU A 56 0.94 -9.36 0.84
C LEU A 56 -0.14 -8.40 1.35
N ALA A 57 0.25 -7.38 2.11
CA ALA A 57 -0.69 -6.49 2.77
C ALA A 57 -1.28 -5.44 1.82
N TYR A 58 -0.58 -5.08 0.74
CA TYR A 58 -0.99 -4.02 -0.18
C TYR A 58 -2.44 -4.15 -0.73
N PRO A 59 -2.91 -5.32 -1.22
CA PRO A 59 -4.30 -5.45 -1.66
C PRO A 59 -5.31 -5.14 -0.54
N LEU A 60 -5.03 -5.56 0.69
CA LEU A 60 -5.90 -5.28 1.84
C LEU A 60 -5.82 -3.81 2.26
N TYR A 61 -4.64 -3.19 2.16
CA TYR A 61 -4.46 -1.75 2.34
C TYR A 61 -5.31 -0.94 1.35
N LEU A 62 -5.47 -1.40 0.10
CA LEU A 62 -6.35 -0.73 -0.87
C LEU A 62 -7.82 -0.72 -0.41
N TRP A 63 -8.28 -1.80 0.24
CA TRP A 63 -9.65 -1.91 0.74
C TRP A 63 -9.89 -1.18 2.06
N TYR A 64 -8.94 -1.26 3.01
CA TYR A 64 -9.17 -0.91 4.41
C TYR A 64 -8.18 0.12 4.99
N ARG A 65 -7.16 0.52 4.23
CA ARG A 65 -5.99 1.31 4.69
C ARG A 65 -5.23 0.65 5.84
N SER A 66 -4.22 1.37 6.32
CA SER A 66 -3.41 1.04 7.48
C SER A 66 -4.23 1.12 8.77
N PRO A 67 -4.06 0.19 9.75
CA PRO A 67 -4.62 0.34 11.09
C PRO A 67 -4.46 1.74 11.68
N GLY A 68 -5.56 2.25 12.24
CA GLY A 68 -5.65 3.64 12.72
C GLY A 68 -6.11 4.64 11.65
N LYS A 69 -6.27 4.22 10.40
CA LYS A 69 -6.86 5.00 9.31
C LYS A 69 -8.08 4.28 8.75
N GLU A 70 -9.05 5.04 8.27
CA GLU A 70 -10.29 4.54 7.68
C GLU A 70 -10.43 4.99 6.23
N GLY A 71 -11.07 4.17 5.41
CA GLY A 71 -11.34 4.50 4.01
C GLY A 71 -10.98 3.36 3.06
N SER A 72 -11.33 3.56 1.80
CA SER A 72 -11.12 2.59 0.73
C SER A 72 -10.73 3.31 -0.54
N HIS A 73 -9.72 2.79 -1.25
CA HIS A 73 -9.27 3.34 -2.52
C HIS A 73 -10.27 3.15 -3.66
N TYR A 74 -11.28 2.29 -3.43
CA TYR A 74 -12.34 1.99 -4.41
C TYR A 74 -13.59 2.85 -4.20
N ASN A 75 -13.75 3.48 -3.03
CA ASN A 75 -14.96 4.23 -2.67
C ASN A 75 -14.78 5.73 -2.97
N PRO A 76 -15.54 6.33 -3.91
CA PRO A 76 -15.47 7.76 -4.19
C PRO A 76 -15.76 8.65 -2.98
N TYR A 77 -16.55 8.16 -2.02
CA TYR A 77 -16.92 8.90 -0.82
C TYR A 77 -15.99 8.62 0.37
N SER A 78 -14.88 7.92 0.14
CA SER A 78 -13.86 7.73 1.17
C SER A 78 -13.26 9.08 1.59
N SER A 79 -12.97 9.22 2.89
CA SER A 79 -12.23 10.35 3.46
C SER A 79 -10.81 10.54 2.89
N LEU A 80 -10.32 9.59 2.10
CA LEU A 80 -9.08 9.70 1.32
C LEU A 80 -9.12 10.78 0.24
N PHE A 81 -10.31 11.14 -0.25
CA PHE A 81 -10.44 11.90 -1.49
C PHE A 81 -11.25 13.18 -1.31
N ALA A 82 -10.82 14.24 -1.99
CA ALA A 82 -11.60 15.46 -2.06
C ALA A 82 -12.89 15.24 -2.88
N PRO A 83 -13.99 16.00 -2.64
CA PRO A 83 -15.21 15.88 -3.43
C PRO A 83 -15.00 16.05 -4.94
N SER A 84 -14.00 16.84 -5.36
CA SER A 84 -13.63 17.04 -6.76
C SER A 84 -12.97 15.81 -7.41
N GLU A 85 -12.39 14.90 -6.62
CA GLU A 85 -11.67 13.72 -7.10
C GLU A 85 -12.61 12.50 -7.31
N ARG A 86 -13.85 12.56 -6.80
CA ARG A 86 -14.81 11.43 -6.79
C ARG A 86 -15.00 10.75 -8.13
N LYS A 87 -15.11 11.53 -9.21
CA LYS A 87 -15.30 10.98 -10.56
C LYS A 87 -14.12 10.13 -11.00
N LEU A 88 -12.89 10.54 -10.66
CA LEU A 88 -11.68 9.78 -10.96
C LEU A 88 -11.67 8.44 -10.23
N ILE A 89 -12.09 8.42 -8.96
CA ILE A 89 -12.19 7.20 -8.17
C ILE A 89 -13.19 6.24 -8.81
N ALA A 90 -14.40 6.73 -9.11
CA ALA A 90 -15.44 5.94 -9.78
C ALA A 90 -14.95 5.35 -11.11
N THR A 91 -14.26 6.12 -11.94
CA THR A 91 -13.66 5.62 -13.18
C THR A 91 -12.67 4.50 -12.91
N SER A 92 -11.73 4.69 -11.99
CA SER A 92 -10.71 3.67 -11.71
C SER A 92 -11.29 2.39 -11.09
N THR A 93 -12.30 2.51 -10.23
CA THR A 93 -13.01 1.36 -9.65
C THR A 93 -13.76 0.60 -10.73
N THR A 94 -14.43 1.29 -11.66
CA THR A 94 -15.10 0.64 -12.80
C THR A 94 -14.11 -0.09 -13.70
N CYS A 95 -13.00 0.54 -14.09
CA CYS A 95 -11.97 -0.11 -14.90
C CYS A 95 -11.36 -1.34 -14.20
N TRP A 96 -11.13 -1.23 -12.88
CA TRP A 96 -10.64 -2.34 -12.07
C TRP A 96 -11.64 -3.51 -12.06
N SER A 97 -12.94 -3.24 -11.86
CA SER A 97 -13.99 -4.26 -11.87
C SER A 97 -14.12 -4.95 -13.23
N ILE A 98 -14.00 -4.19 -14.32
CA ILE A 98 -13.99 -4.73 -15.68
C ILE A 98 -12.79 -5.66 -15.86
N MET A 99 -11.59 -5.23 -15.45
CA MET A 99 -10.38 -6.07 -15.53
C MET A 99 -10.53 -7.36 -14.72
N LEU A 100 -11.05 -7.28 -13.49
CA LEU A 100 -11.29 -8.46 -12.66
C LEU A 100 -12.28 -9.42 -13.35
N ALA A 101 -13.39 -8.91 -13.87
CA ALA A 101 -14.38 -9.70 -14.60
C ALA A 101 -13.76 -10.35 -15.85
N THR A 102 -12.90 -9.64 -16.58
CA THR A 102 -12.17 -10.19 -17.73
C THR A 102 -11.24 -11.34 -17.31
N LEU A 103 -10.48 -11.19 -16.22
CA LEU A 103 -9.61 -12.26 -15.72
C LEU A 103 -10.40 -13.50 -15.29
N VAL A 104 -11.53 -13.30 -14.60
CA VAL A 104 -12.43 -14.38 -14.22
C VAL A 104 -13.00 -15.06 -15.46
N TYR A 105 -13.48 -14.30 -16.44
CA TYR A 105 -13.97 -14.85 -17.70
C TYR A 105 -12.88 -15.65 -18.45
N LEU A 106 -11.67 -15.10 -18.56
CA LEU A 106 -10.54 -15.81 -19.17
C LEU A 106 -10.18 -17.10 -18.43
N SER A 107 -10.38 -17.15 -17.10
CA SER A 107 -10.14 -18.37 -16.32
C SER A 107 -11.05 -19.52 -16.74
N PHE A 108 -12.27 -19.23 -17.23
CA PHE A 108 -13.18 -20.23 -17.80
C PHE A 108 -12.85 -20.62 -19.24
N LEU A 109 -12.19 -19.74 -20.01
CA LEU A 109 -11.81 -20.01 -21.40
C LEU A 109 -10.50 -20.78 -21.54
N VAL A 110 -9.44 -20.34 -20.85
CA VAL A 110 -8.08 -20.89 -20.99
C VAL A 110 -7.61 -21.67 -19.76
N GLY A 111 -8.49 -21.81 -18.77
CA GLY A 111 -8.24 -22.49 -17.52
C GLY A 111 -7.66 -21.56 -16.43
N PRO A 112 -8.05 -21.75 -15.16
CA PRO A 112 -7.61 -20.89 -14.05
C PRO A 112 -6.11 -20.99 -13.78
N VAL A 113 -5.51 -22.17 -14.01
CA VAL A 113 -4.06 -22.37 -13.85
C VAL A 113 -3.26 -21.53 -14.84
N THR A 114 -3.75 -21.37 -16.08
CA THR A 114 -3.10 -20.53 -17.09
C THR A 114 -3.13 -19.07 -16.65
N VAL A 115 -4.30 -18.55 -16.27
CA VAL A 115 -4.46 -17.17 -15.76
C VAL A 115 -3.61 -16.93 -14.51
N LEU A 116 -3.57 -17.88 -13.59
CA LEU A 116 -2.71 -17.81 -12.41
C LEU A 116 -1.23 -17.68 -12.80
N LYS A 117 -0.74 -18.48 -13.75
CA LYS A 117 0.65 -18.42 -14.20
C LYS A 117 1.00 -17.11 -14.91
N VAL A 118 0.14 -16.65 -15.83
CA VAL A 118 0.46 -15.48 -16.68
C VAL A 118 0.15 -14.13 -16.02
N TYR A 119 -0.76 -14.10 -15.04
CA TYR A 119 -1.20 -12.86 -14.41
C TYR A 119 -1.06 -12.91 -12.89
N GLY A 120 -1.57 -13.96 -12.24
CA GLY A 120 -1.62 -14.04 -10.78
C GLY A 120 -0.23 -14.09 -10.12
N VAL A 121 0.67 -14.95 -10.60
CA VAL A 121 2.05 -15.07 -10.09
C VAL A 121 2.84 -13.78 -10.30
N PRO A 122 2.89 -13.18 -11.51
CA PRO A 122 3.52 -11.87 -11.70
C PRO A 122 2.92 -10.78 -10.81
N TYR A 123 1.60 -10.77 -10.61
CA TYR A 123 0.94 -9.81 -9.73
C TYR A 123 1.36 -9.97 -8.26
N ILE A 124 1.44 -11.21 -7.76
CA ILE A 124 1.91 -11.48 -6.38
C ILE A 124 3.36 -11.01 -6.21
N ILE A 125 4.24 -11.29 -7.17
CA ILE A 125 5.64 -10.83 -7.14
C ILE A 125 5.69 -9.29 -7.12
N PHE A 126 4.89 -8.62 -7.95
CA PHE A 126 4.78 -7.16 -7.94
C PHE A 126 4.34 -6.63 -6.57
N VAL A 127 3.31 -7.23 -5.96
CA VAL A 127 2.81 -6.85 -4.63
C VAL A 127 3.90 -7.00 -3.57
N MET A 128 4.58 -8.15 -3.56
CA MET A 128 5.68 -8.40 -2.63
C MET A 128 6.82 -7.41 -2.79
N TRP A 129 7.20 -7.11 -4.03
CA TRP A 129 8.27 -6.15 -4.29
C TRP A 129 7.86 -4.74 -3.87
N LEU A 130 6.64 -4.31 -4.18
CA LEU A 130 6.11 -3.01 -3.78
C LEU A 130 6.14 -2.84 -2.26
N ASP A 131 5.61 -3.81 -1.50
CA ASP A 131 5.60 -3.74 -0.04
C ASP A 131 7.03 -3.81 0.54
N ALA A 132 7.93 -4.62 -0.04
CA ALA A 132 9.31 -4.73 0.39
C ALA A 132 10.08 -3.43 0.22
N VAL A 133 10.05 -2.82 -0.97
CA VAL A 133 10.80 -1.57 -1.23
C VAL A 133 10.25 -0.42 -0.40
N THR A 134 8.93 -0.29 -0.26
CA THR A 134 8.34 0.73 0.61
C THR A 134 8.76 0.52 2.05
N TYR A 135 8.66 -0.69 2.59
CA TYR A 135 9.05 -0.94 3.98
C TYR A 135 10.53 -0.61 4.23
N LEU A 136 11.42 -1.15 3.38
CA LEU A 136 12.87 -1.04 3.57
C LEU A 136 13.40 0.39 3.38
N HIS A 137 12.76 1.20 2.54
CA HIS A 137 13.12 2.62 2.36
C HIS A 137 12.67 3.53 3.51
N HIS A 138 11.66 3.11 4.29
CA HIS A 138 11.09 3.92 5.38
C HIS A 138 11.41 3.39 6.78
N HIS A 139 12.12 2.27 6.89
CA HIS A 139 12.44 1.62 8.17
C HIS A 139 13.89 1.16 8.20
N GLY A 140 14.52 1.27 9.38
CA GLY A 140 15.84 0.70 9.64
C GLY A 140 15.95 0.19 11.07
N HIS A 141 16.64 -0.95 11.22
CA HIS A 141 16.91 -1.56 12.52
C HIS A 141 18.16 -0.98 13.16
N ASP A 142 19.29 -1.06 12.45
CA ASP A 142 20.58 -0.51 12.88
C ASP A 142 20.59 1.02 12.71
N ASP A 143 20.25 1.50 11.51
CA ASP A 143 20.07 2.91 11.20
C ASP A 143 18.64 3.33 11.52
N LYS A 144 18.39 3.76 12.76
CA LYS A 144 17.08 4.24 13.18
C LYS A 144 16.67 5.48 12.39
N LEU A 145 15.62 5.34 11.59
CA LEU A 145 15.02 6.46 10.86
C LEU A 145 13.97 7.15 11.75
N PRO A 146 14.11 8.46 12.01
CA PRO A 146 13.16 9.17 12.83
C PRO A 146 11.82 9.34 12.11
N TRP A 147 10.75 9.28 12.89
CA TRP A 147 9.41 9.66 12.47
C TRP A 147 8.98 10.90 13.26
N TYR A 148 8.47 11.91 12.57
CA TYR A 148 8.16 13.21 13.15
C TYR A 148 6.66 13.37 13.41
N ARG A 149 6.33 14.20 14.41
CA ARG A 149 4.95 14.52 14.79
C ARG A 149 4.72 16.03 14.77
N GLY A 150 3.53 16.44 14.32
CA GLY A 150 3.08 17.83 14.38
C GLY A 150 4.11 18.81 13.82
N LYS A 151 4.47 19.84 14.61
CA LYS A 151 5.39 20.91 14.19
C LYS A 151 6.85 20.48 14.01
N GLU A 152 7.24 19.31 14.51
CA GLU A 152 8.59 18.78 14.29
C GLU A 152 8.79 18.29 12.85
N TRP A 153 7.70 17.95 12.15
CA TRP A 153 7.80 17.53 10.77
C TRP A 153 7.97 18.73 9.83
N SER A 154 8.83 18.55 8.83
CA SER A 154 8.87 19.39 7.63
C SER A 154 9.12 18.49 6.42
N TYR A 155 8.72 18.96 5.23
CA TYR A 155 8.91 18.20 3.99
C TYR A 155 10.37 17.76 3.80
N LEU A 156 11.33 18.66 4.07
CA LEU A 156 12.76 18.36 4.00
C LEU A 156 13.18 17.30 5.03
N ARG A 157 12.76 17.44 6.30
CA ARG A 157 13.13 16.47 7.35
C ARG A 157 12.59 15.09 7.03
N GLY A 158 11.35 14.99 6.55
CA GLY A 158 10.78 13.72 6.13
C GLY A 158 11.51 13.12 4.93
N GLY A 159 12.00 13.94 4.00
CA GLY A 159 12.69 13.44 2.79
C GLY A 159 14.06 12.86 3.12
N LEU A 160 14.71 13.42 4.14
CA LEU A 160 16.00 12.91 4.63
C LEU A 160 15.88 11.63 5.47
N THR A 161 14.66 11.13 5.74
CA THR A 161 14.45 9.85 6.44
C THR A 161 14.11 8.70 5.50
N THR A 162 14.21 8.91 4.19
CA THR A 162 14.19 7.82 3.21
C THR A 162 15.61 7.40 2.88
N ILE A 163 15.84 6.09 2.78
CA ILE A 163 17.17 5.53 2.48
C ILE A 163 17.07 4.59 1.29
N ASP A 164 18.01 4.70 0.35
CA ASP A 164 18.15 3.71 -0.71
C ASP A 164 18.79 2.45 -0.16
N ARG A 165 18.22 1.29 -0.52
CA ARG A 165 18.65 -0.01 -0.01
C ARG A 165 19.31 -0.82 -1.10
N ASP A 166 20.37 -1.52 -0.73
CA ASP A 166 20.96 -2.55 -1.59
C ASP A 166 20.11 -3.82 -1.53
N TYR A 167 19.55 -4.24 -2.67
CA TYR A 167 18.77 -5.48 -2.78
C TYR A 167 19.63 -6.68 -3.20
N GLY A 168 20.96 -6.57 -3.12
CA GLY A 168 21.90 -7.65 -3.35
C GLY A 168 21.91 -8.11 -4.80
N ILE A 169 21.45 -9.32 -5.06
CA ILE A 169 21.45 -9.94 -6.40
C ILE A 169 20.55 -9.22 -7.41
N PHE A 170 19.66 -8.33 -6.95
CA PHE A 170 18.81 -7.55 -7.85
C PHE A 170 19.45 -6.22 -8.26
N ASN A 171 20.53 -5.81 -7.60
CA ASN A 171 21.25 -4.58 -7.87
C ASN A 171 22.55 -4.79 -8.67
N ASN A 172 22.94 -6.05 -8.91
CA ASN A 172 24.16 -6.47 -9.61
C ASN A 172 23.83 -7.46 -10.73
#